data_AF-A0A2W1N1H4-F1
#
_entry.id   AF-A0A2W1N1H4-F1
#
_cell.length_a   1.000
_cell.length_b   1.000
_cell.length_c   1.000
_cell.angle_alpha   90.00
_cell.angle_beta   90.00
_cell.angle_gamma   90.00
#
_symmetry.space_group_name_H-M   'P 1'
#
loop_
_entity.id
_entity.type
_entity.pdbx_description
1 polymer ?
#
loop_
_entity_poly.entity_id
_entity_poly.type
_entity_poly.pdbx_seq_one_letter_code
_entity_poly.pdbx_strand_id
1 'polypeptide(L)'
;MESDFNKWQNLWQQEKSSPLDIDALTIRLHKLERITQYQRLLFLSVTVYAIYAMLTHLSLNGYNLIAFILLAVAMLFMLVPLFNNRLKDYGVDNQQYINNRIKYLKGKILIPKLYFLIFIVLFTAALNIAFIGLWEQESVYYSLFFHAISLLILLVLLLLRKIGVKNYEKEILPLIASLTKLNKEE
;
A
#
# COMPACT_ATOMS: atom_id res chain seq x y z
N MET A 1 -52.85 17.86 14.86
CA MET A 1 -52.04 19.09 15.04
C MET A 1 -50.85 18.85 15.96
N GLU A 2 -51.04 18.48 17.23
CA GLU A 2 -49.91 18.20 18.15
C GLU A 2 -49.13 16.92 17.81
N SER A 3 -49.82 15.91 17.25
CA SER A 3 -49.21 14.67 16.72
C SER A 3 -48.32 14.91 15.50
N ASP A 4 -48.66 15.89 14.67
CA ASP A 4 -47.96 16.17 13.42
C ASP A 4 -46.71 16.99 13.70
N PHE A 5 -46.79 17.95 14.62
CA PHE A 5 -45.65 18.71 15.10
C PHE A 5 -44.59 17.81 15.77
N ASN A 6 -45.01 16.86 16.60
CA ASN A 6 -44.09 15.89 17.22
C ASN A 6 -43.45 14.94 16.20
N LYS A 7 -44.16 14.59 15.12
CA LYS A 7 -43.58 13.84 13.99
C LYS A 7 -42.53 14.66 13.25
N TRP A 8 -42.82 15.93 12.95
CA TRP A 8 -41.87 16.84 12.31
C TRP A 8 -40.64 17.12 13.17
N GLN A 9 -40.83 17.30 14.48
CA GLN A 9 -39.74 17.51 15.42
C GLN A 9 -38.87 16.26 15.57
N ASN A 10 -39.47 15.07 15.58
CA ASN A 10 -38.73 13.80 15.60
C ASN A 10 -37.98 13.56 14.29
N LEU A 11 -38.57 13.89 13.13
CA LEU A 11 -37.89 13.80 11.83
C LEU A 11 -36.71 14.77 11.78
N TRP A 12 -36.89 16.00 12.23
CA TRP A 12 -35.82 17.02 12.27
C TRP A 12 -34.71 16.70 13.30
N GLN A 13 -35.05 16.01 14.39
CA GLN A 13 -34.06 15.49 15.36
C GLN A 13 -33.37 14.22 14.87
N GLN A 14 -34.04 13.37 14.08
CA GLN A 14 -33.43 12.21 13.43
C GLN A 14 -32.47 12.65 12.31
N GLU A 15 -32.78 13.73 11.60
CA GLU A 15 -31.91 14.37 10.60
C GLU A 15 -30.69 15.07 11.26
N LYS A 16 -30.78 15.36 12.57
CA LYS A 16 -29.65 15.77 13.43
C LYS A 16 -28.83 14.60 13.99
N SER A 17 -29.01 13.37 13.50
CA SER A 17 -28.11 12.26 13.82
C SER A 17 -26.74 12.52 13.21
N SER A 18 -25.85 13.13 14.00
CA SER A 18 -24.43 13.41 13.73
C SER A 18 -24.13 13.73 12.26
N PRO A 19 -24.12 15.00 11.82
CA PRO A 19 -23.80 15.32 10.44
C PRO A 19 -22.46 14.68 10.11
N LEU A 20 -22.51 13.71 9.23
CA LEU A 20 -21.31 13.05 8.75
C LEU A 20 -20.48 14.16 8.11
N ASP A 21 -19.34 14.50 8.73
CA ASP A 21 -18.51 15.62 8.31
C ASP A 21 -17.86 15.28 6.96
N ILE A 22 -18.57 15.62 5.88
CA ILE A 22 -18.18 15.38 4.49
C ILE A 22 -16.85 16.09 4.20
N ASP A 23 -16.62 17.25 4.81
CA ASP A 23 -15.37 18.00 4.65
C ASP A 23 -14.20 17.25 5.29
N ALA A 24 -14.37 16.76 6.52
CA ALA A 24 -13.35 15.92 7.17
C ALA A 24 -13.10 14.61 6.40
N LEU A 25 -14.14 13.99 5.85
CA LEU A 25 -14.02 12.79 5.01
C LEU A 25 -13.19 13.08 3.75
N THR A 26 -13.49 14.18 3.08
CA THR A 26 -12.83 14.63 1.84
C THR A 26 -11.36 14.98 2.09
N ILE A 27 -11.05 15.69 3.18
CA ILE A 27 -9.68 16.02 3.60
C ILE A 27 -8.88 14.74 3.86
N ARG A 28 -9.45 13.75 4.56
CA ARG A 28 -8.79 12.47 4.84
C ARG A 28 -8.51 11.68 3.56
N LEU A 29 -9.45 11.66 2.62
CA LEU A 29 -9.29 11.01 1.33
C LEU A 29 -8.19 11.67 0.49
N HIS A 30 -8.14 13.01 0.45
CA HIS A 30 -7.07 13.74 -0.25
C HIS A 30 -5.69 13.52 0.37
N LYS A 31 -5.60 13.47 1.71
CA LYS A 31 -4.34 13.18 2.40
C LYS A 31 -3.83 11.79 2.02
N LEU A 32 -4.70 10.78 1.99
CA LEU A 32 -4.33 9.42 1.59
C LEU A 32 -3.87 9.35 0.14
N GLU A 33 -4.54 10.08 -0.76
CA GLU A 33 -4.12 10.15 -2.17
C GLU A 33 -2.72 10.75 -2.31
N ARG A 34 -2.43 11.89 -1.63
CA ARG A 34 -1.09 12.50 -1.64
C ARG A 34 -0.02 11.53 -1.14
N ILE A 35 -0.25 10.84 -0.02
CA ILE A 35 0.70 9.86 0.52
C ILE A 35 0.98 8.75 -0.51
N THR A 36 -0.05 8.25 -1.19
CA THR A 36 0.13 7.21 -2.22
C THR A 36 0.86 7.73 -3.45
N GLN A 37 0.66 8.99 -3.85
CA GLN A 37 1.44 9.60 -4.93
C GLN A 37 2.93 9.65 -4.58
N TYR A 38 3.27 10.04 -3.35
CA TYR A 38 4.66 10.01 -2.87
C TYR A 38 5.23 8.60 -2.81
N GLN A 39 4.48 7.63 -2.29
CA GLN A 39 4.91 6.22 -2.27
C GLN A 39 5.20 5.70 -3.68
N ARG A 40 4.34 6.02 -4.64
CA ARG A 40 4.51 5.64 -6.05
C ARG A 40 5.77 6.24 -6.65
N LEU A 41 6.01 7.53 -6.43
CA LEU A 41 7.21 8.20 -6.95
C LEU A 41 8.48 7.62 -6.30
N LEU A 42 8.48 7.45 -4.97
CA LEU A 42 9.61 6.89 -4.24
C LEU A 42 9.95 5.49 -4.74
N PHE A 43 8.96 4.61 -4.84
CA PHE A 43 9.21 3.24 -5.31
C PHE A 43 9.62 3.18 -6.78
N LEU A 44 9.09 4.05 -7.63
CA LEU A 44 9.53 4.13 -9.02
C LEU A 44 11.00 4.56 -9.10
N SER A 45 11.40 5.60 -8.37
CA SER A 45 12.79 6.06 -8.31
C SER A 45 13.73 4.98 -7.79
N VAL A 46 13.35 4.27 -6.72
CA VAL A 46 14.13 3.16 -6.16
C VAL A 46 14.23 2.00 -7.16
N THR A 47 13.15 1.68 -7.88
CA THR A 47 13.13 0.63 -8.92
C THR A 47 14.11 0.97 -10.04
N VAL A 48 14.04 2.19 -10.59
CA VAL A 48 14.93 2.63 -11.67
C VAL A 48 16.39 2.59 -11.23
N TYR A 49 16.67 3.10 -10.03
CA TYR A 49 18.03 3.07 -9.47
C TYR A 49 18.54 1.65 -9.26
N ALA A 50 17.71 0.74 -8.72
CA ALA A 50 18.11 -0.63 -8.47
C ALA A 50 18.38 -1.41 -9.78
N ILE A 51 17.56 -1.21 -10.82
CA ILE A 51 17.79 -1.78 -12.14
C ILE A 51 19.11 -1.24 -12.71
N TYR A 52 19.33 0.08 -12.65
CA TYR A 52 20.58 0.68 -13.11
C TYR A 52 21.80 0.10 -12.38
N ALA A 53 21.78 0.06 -11.04
CA ALA A 53 22.87 -0.44 -10.23
C ALA A 53 23.17 -1.92 -10.52
N MET A 54 22.14 -2.74 -10.75
CA MET A 54 22.33 -4.13 -11.15
C MET A 54 22.92 -4.25 -12.57
N LEU A 55 22.47 -3.45 -13.53
CA LEU A 55 23.04 -3.50 -14.88
C LEU A 55 24.52 -3.07 -14.92
N THR A 56 24.94 -2.15 -14.05
CA THR A 56 26.31 -1.61 -14.07
C THR A 56 27.30 -2.39 -13.19
N HIS A 57 26.84 -3.00 -12.09
CA HIS A 57 27.73 -3.61 -11.10
C HIS A 57 27.60 -5.13 -10.98
N LEU A 58 26.59 -5.75 -11.58
CA LEU A 58 26.35 -7.17 -11.41
C LEU A 58 27.12 -7.98 -12.47
N SER A 59 27.91 -8.95 -12.04
CA SER A 59 28.57 -9.88 -12.96
C SER A 59 27.54 -10.80 -13.62
N LEU A 60 27.78 -11.23 -14.88
CA LEU A 60 26.88 -12.08 -15.67
C LEU A 60 26.85 -13.56 -15.21
N ASN A 61 26.98 -13.82 -13.91
CA ASN A 61 26.83 -15.16 -13.34
C ASN A 61 25.34 -15.55 -13.25
N GLY A 62 25.03 -16.85 -13.34
CA GLY A 62 23.67 -17.39 -13.26
C GLY A 62 22.94 -16.99 -11.97
N TYR A 63 23.62 -16.98 -10.82
CA TYR A 63 23.04 -16.52 -9.54
C TYR A 63 22.57 -15.06 -9.62
N ASN A 64 23.40 -14.20 -10.18
CA ASN A 64 23.13 -12.78 -10.34
C ASN A 64 21.97 -12.53 -11.30
N LEU A 65 21.88 -13.28 -12.39
CA LEU A 65 20.76 -13.21 -13.33
C LEU A 65 19.45 -13.66 -12.68
N ILE A 66 19.47 -14.74 -11.89
CA ILE A 66 18.30 -15.21 -11.13
C ILE A 66 17.87 -14.14 -10.10
N ALA A 67 18.83 -13.58 -9.36
CA ALA A 67 18.56 -12.52 -8.39
C ALA A 67 17.94 -11.28 -9.05
N PHE A 68 18.44 -10.89 -10.23
CA PHE A 68 17.91 -9.78 -11.02
C PHE A 68 16.45 -10.03 -11.42
N ILE A 69 16.15 -11.20 -12.00
CA ILE A 69 14.77 -11.56 -12.38
C ILE A 69 13.86 -11.54 -11.15
N LEU A 70 14.30 -12.13 -10.04
CA LEU A 70 13.52 -12.22 -8.81
C LEU A 70 13.24 -10.82 -8.23
N LEU A 71 14.23 -9.92 -8.27
CA LEU A 71 14.07 -8.53 -7.86
C LEU A 71 13.09 -7.77 -8.76
N ALA A 72 13.20 -7.95 -10.08
CA ALA A 72 12.29 -7.33 -11.04
C ALA A 72 10.84 -7.78 -10.79
N VAL A 73 10.63 -9.08 -10.57
CA VAL A 73 9.32 -9.64 -10.18
C VAL A 73 8.83 -9.04 -8.86
N ALA A 74 9.69 -8.94 -7.85
CA ALA A 74 9.34 -8.32 -6.57
C ALA A 74 8.84 -6.88 -6.75
N MET A 75 9.57 -6.07 -7.54
CA MET A 75 9.22 -4.68 -7.84
C MET A 75 7.89 -4.59 -8.59
N LEU A 76 7.65 -5.43 -9.59
CA LEU A 76 6.39 -5.47 -10.33
C LEU A 76 5.20 -5.81 -9.42
N PHE A 77 5.37 -6.79 -8.52
CA PHE A 77 4.33 -7.17 -7.55
C PHE A 77 3.87 -6.01 -6.66
N MET A 78 4.74 -5.02 -6.45
CA MET A 78 4.45 -3.85 -5.62
C MET A 78 4.00 -2.65 -6.47
N LEU A 79 4.60 -2.44 -7.65
CA LEU A 79 4.25 -1.34 -8.56
C LEU A 79 2.86 -1.50 -9.18
N VAL A 80 2.50 -2.71 -9.65
CA VAL A 80 1.19 -2.96 -10.28
C VAL A 80 0.02 -2.51 -9.39
N PRO A 81 -0.10 -2.92 -8.12
CA PRO A 81 -1.18 -2.45 -7.25
C PRO A 81 -1.11 -0.96 -6.92
N LEU A 82 0.09 -0.36 -6.81
CA LEU A 82 0.24 1.09 -6.61
C LEU A 82 -0.25 1.92 -7.81
N PHE A 83 -0.06 1.41 -9.03
CA PHE A 83 -0.47 2.11 -10.26
C PHE A 83 -1.92 1.83 -10.66
N ASN A 84 -2.43 0.63 -10.38
CA ASN A 84 -3.80 0.25 -10.69
C ASN A 84 -4.81 0.77 -9.67
N ASN A 85 -4.40 0.95 -8.41
CA ASN A 85 -5.27 1.47 -7.37
C ASN A 85 -5.33 3.01 -7.40
N ARG A 86 -5.87 3.57 -8.49
CA ARG A 86 -6.15 5.00 -8.65
C ARG A 86 -7.62 5.28 -8.39
N LEU A 87 -7.90 6.44 -7.80
CA LEU A 87 -9.25 7.00 -7.80
C LEU A 87 -9.61 7.29 -9.26
N LYS A 88 -10.67 6.64 -9.74
CA LYS A 88 -11.28 6.98 -11.02
C LYS A 88 -12.46 7.88 -10.71
N ASP A 89 -12.45 9.09 -11.25
CA ASP A 89 -13.64 9.96 -11.25
C ASP A 89 -14.63 9.40 -12.28
N TYR A 90 -15.50 8.51 -11.82
CA TYR A 90 -16.71 8.17 -12.53
C TYR A 90 -17.85 8.93 -11.87
N GLY A 91 -18.55 9.73 -12.67
CA GLY A 91 -19.42 10.80 -12.24
C GLY A 91 -20.88 10.44 -11.98
N VAL A 92 -21.60 11.50 -11.65
CA VAL A 92 -23.06 11.74 -11.55
C VAL A 92 -23.85 10.93 -10.51
N ASP A 93 -23.52 9.67 -10.23
CA ASP A 93 -24.25 8.85 -9.23
C ASP A 93 -23.50 8.71 -7.89
N ASN A 94 -24.19 9.11 -6.80
CA ASN A 94 -23.68 9.04 -5.42
C ASN A 94 -23.34 7.61 -4.99
N GLN A 95 -24.18 6.62 -5.33
CA GLN A 95 -23.94 5.23 -4.95
C GLN A 95 -22.72 4.67 -5.69
N GLN A 96 -22.61 4.92 -6.99
CA GLN A 96 -21.45 4.49 -7.76
C GLN A 96 -20.15 5.15 -7.25
N TYR A 97 -20.22 6.43 -6.87
CA TYR A 97 -19.11 7.15 -6.25
C TYR A 97 -18.67 6.52 -4.93
N ILE A 98 -19.60 6.28 -3.99
CA ILE A 98 -19.30 5.71 -2.68
C ILE A 98 -18.72 4.28 -2.83
N ASN A 99 -19.33 3.45 -3.67
CA ASN A 99 -18.86 2.08 -3.94
C ASN A 99 -17.45 2.05 -4.53
N ASN A 100 -17.15 2.95 -5.46
CA ASN A 100 -15.80 3.07 -6.03
C ASN A 100 -14.77 3.50 -4.98
N ARG A 101 -15.12 4.43 -4.07
CA ARG A 101 -14.23 4.81 -2.97
C ARG A 101 -13.99 3.68 -1.99
N ILE A 102 -15.02 2.93 -1.63
CA ILE A 102 -14.88 1.73 -0.78
C ILE A 102 -13.95 0.71 -1.45
N LYS A 103 -14.13 0.44 -2.75
CA LYS A 103 -13.28 -0.49 -3.51
C LYS A 103 -11.82 -0.04 -3.51
N TYR A 104 -11.56 1.24 -3.76
CA TYR A 104 -10.23 1.84 -3.73
C TYR A 104 -9.56 1.72 -2.34
N LEU A 105 -10.29 2.05 -1.28
CA LEU A 105 -9.80 1.94 0.10
C LEU A 105 -9.52 0.48 0.51
N LYS A 106 -10.37 -0.47 0.10
CA LYS A 106 -10.12 -1.91 0.29
C LYS A 106 -8.87 -2.37 -0.46
N GLY A 107 -8.69 -1.94 -1.71
CA GLY A 107 -7.48 -2.20 -2.49
C GLY A 107 -6.22 -1.68 -1.80
N LYS A 108 -6.32 -0.51 -1.14
CA LYS A 108 -5.20 0.09 -0.40
C LYS A 108 -4.75 -0.75 0.79
N ILE A 109 -5.67 -1.40 1.49
CA ILE A 109 -5.35 -2.26 2.64
C ILE A 109 -4.50 -3.47 2.21
N LEU A 110 -4.71 -3.97 0.97
CA LEU A 110 -3.96 -5.10 0.44
C LEU A 110 -2.48 -4.76 0.18
N ILE A 111 -2.14 -3.48 -0.04
CA ILE A 111 -0.77 -3.02 -0.31
C ILE A 111 0.18 -3.39 0.85
N PRO A 112 0.01 -2.87 2.08
CA PRO A 112 0.88 -3.26 3.19
C PRO A 112 0.63 -4.71 3.66
N LYS A 113 -0.59 -5.26 3.52
CA LYS A 113 -0.89 -6.61 4.02
C LYS A 113 -0.27 -7.72 3.18
N LEU A 114 -0.53 -7.72 1.87
CA LEU A 114 -0.19 -8.82 0.97
C LEU A 114 0.95 -8.45 0.03
N TYR A 115 0.81 -7.37 -0.76
CA TYR A 115 1.76 -7.05 -1.81
C TYR A 115 3.14 -6.69 -1.25
N PHE A 116 3.20 -5.91 -0.16
CA PHE A 116 4.45 -5.59 0.50
C PHE A 116 5.08 -6.82 1.18
N LEU A 117 4.28 -7.79 1.65
CA LEU A 117 4.82 -9.04 2.18
C LEU A 117 5.50 -9.87 1.10
N ILE A 118 4.82 -10.04 -0.05
CA ILE A 118 5.39 -10.74 -1.22
C ILE A 118 6.66 -10.04 -1.68
N PHE A 119 6.63 -8.71 -1.78
CA PHE A 119 7.81 -7.91 -2.09
C PHE A 119 8.97 -8.21 -1.13
N ILE A 120 8.74 -8.17 0.20
CA ILE A 120 9.78 -8.43 1.21
C ILE A 120 10.41 -9.81 1.01
N VAL A 121 9.58 -10.84 0.85
CA VAL A 121 10.06 -12.22 0.69
C VAL A 121 10.91 -12.36 -0.57
N LEU A 122 10.41 -11.88 -1.71
CA LEU A 122 11.11 -11.97 -2.99
C LEU A 122 12.37 -11.11 -3.00
N PHE A 123 12.32 -9.90 -2.44
CA PHE A 123 13.46 -8.99 -2.32
C PHE A 123 14.58 -9.59 -1.49
N THR A 124 14.27 -10.08 -0.29
CA THR A 124 15.27 -10.72 0.58
C THR A 124 15.81 -12.00 -0.05
N ALA A 125 14.98 -12.80 -0.70
CA ALA A 125 15.45 -13.98 -1.44
C ALA A 125 16.42 -13.58 -2.57
N ALA A 126 16.11 -12.53 -3.33
CA ALA A 126 16.96 -12.02 -4.39
C ALA A 126 18.33 -11.56 -3.87
N LEU A 127 18.36 -10.82 -2.76
CA LEU A 127 19.62 -10.42 -2.11
C LEU A 127 20.45 -11.63 -1.67
N ASN A 128 19.83 -12.61 -1.03
CA ASN A 128 20.56 -13.80 -0.58
C ASN A 128 21.14 -14.60 -1.76
N ILE A 129 20.39 -14.75 -2.86
CA ILE A 129 20.88 -15.41 -4.07
C ILE A 129 22.05 -14.62 -4.69
N ALA A 130 21.95 -13.29 -4.75
CA ALA A 130 23.05 -12.45 -5.24
C ALA A 130 24.32 -12.60 -4.39
N PHE A 131 24.17 -12.67 -3.06
CA PHE A 131 25.31 -12.83 -2.15
C PHE A 131 25.95 -14.23 -2.19
N ILE A 132 25.21 -15.26 -2.58
CA ILE A 132 25.80 -16.56 -2.93
C ILE A 132 26.70 -16.42 -4.17
N GLY A 133 26.26 -15.66 -5.18
CA GLY A 133 27.08 -15.36 -6.36
C GLY A 133 28.39 -14.62 -6.03
N LEU A 134 28.43 -13.84 -4.94
CA LEU A 134 29.65 -13.20 -4.45
C LEU A 134 30.59 -14.18 -3.73
N TRP A 135 30.09 -15.27 -3.16
CA TRP A 135 30.92 -16.27 -2.48
C TRP A 135 31.93 -16.92 -3.43
N GLU A 136 31.59 -17.05 -4.71
CA GLU A 136 32.54 -17.57 -5.71
C GLU A 136 33.73 -16.62 -5.98
N GLN A 137 33.62 -15.34 -5.60
CA GLN A 137 34.56 -14.28 -5.97
C GLN A 137 35.28 -13.65 -4.76
N GLU A 138 34.67 -13.70 -3.58
CA GLU A 138 35.11 -12.97 -2.37
C GLU A 138 35.32 -13.89 -1.16
N SER A 139 35.96 -13.36 -0.10
CA SER A 139 36.17 -14.12 1.13
C SER A 139 34.85 -14.54 1.81
N VAL A 140 34.87 -15.70 2.48
CA VAL A 140 33.71 -16.24 3.23
C VAL A 140 33.17 -15.25 4.26
N TYR A 141 34.05 -14.44 4.87
CA TYR A 141 33.67 -13.41 5.84
C TYR A 141 32.79 -12.31 5.21
N TYR A 142 33.11 -11.88 3.99
CA TYR A 142 32.29 -10.89 3.28
C TYR A 142 30.91 -11.45 2.95
N SER A 143 30.84 -12.70 2.48
CA SER A 143 29.56 -13.36 2.19
C SER A 143 28.67 -13.44 3.43
N LEU A 144 29.21 -13.93 4.56
CA LEU A 144 28.48 -14.01 5.84
C LEU A 144 28.00 -12.63 6.32
N PHE A 145 28.83 -11.60 6.19
CA PHE A 145 28.48 -10.23 6.54
C PHE A 145 27.28 -9.72 5.72
N PHE A 146 27.28 -9.93 4.41
CA PHE A 146 26.17 -9.52 3.55
C PHE A 146 24.88 -10.31 3.81
N HIS A 147 24.97 -11.61 4.11
CA HIS A 147 23.80 -12.39 4.56
C HIS A 147 23.23 -11.88 5.89
N ALA A 148 24.09 -11.52 6.85
CA ALA A 148 23.65 -10.91 8.11
C ALA A 148 22.96 -9.55 7.89
N ILE A 149 23.49 -8.71 6.97
CA ILE A 149 22.84 -7.46 6.56
C ILE A 149 21.48 -7.74 5.91
N SER A 150 21.38 -8.74 5.02
CA SER A 150 20.12 -9.13 4.38
C SER A 150 19.05 -9.50 5.41
N LEU A 151 19.45 -10.26 6.45
CA LEU A 151 18.57 -10.64 7.55
C LEU A 151 18.11 -9.40 8.34
N LEU A 152 19.01 -8.46 8.62
CA LEU A 152 18.66 -7.22 9.30
C LEU A 152 17.67 -6.38 8.46
N ILE A 153 17.88 -6.28 7.15
CA ILE A 153 16.96 -5.61 6.22
C ILE A 153 15.59 -6.28 6.23
N LEU A 154 15.53 -7.62 6.19
CA LEU A 154 14.29 -8.38 6.30
C LEU A 154 13.50 -8.00 7.57
N LEU A 155 14.17 -7.96 8.73
CA LEU A 155 13.54 -7.60 10.00
C LEU A 155 13.01 -6.17 9.98
N VAL A 156 13.81 -5.21 9.48
CA VAL A 156 13.39 -3.80 9.36
C VAL A 156 12.17 -3.67 8.45
N LEU A 157 12.15 -4.34 7.30
CA LEU A 157 11.02 -4.29 6.38
C LEU A 157 9.75 -4.93 6.97
N LEU A 158 9.88 -6.04 7.71
CA LEU A 158 8.75 -6.67 8.42
C LEU A 158 8.18 -5.74 9.51
N LEU A 159 9.02 -4.99 10.22
CA LEU A 159 8.59 -3.98 11.18
C LEU A 159 7.87 -2.82 10.47
N LEU A 160 8.42 -2.29 9.38
CA LEU A 160 7.77 -1.25 8.57
C LEU A 160 6.42 -1.72 8.03
N ARG A 161 6.33 -2.98 7.60
CA ARG A 161 5.06 -3.61 7.20
C ARG A 161 4.05 -3.57 8.35
N LYS A 162 4.45 -4.03 9.54
CA LYS A 162 3.58 -4.06 10.73
C LYS A 162 3.07 -2.68 11.10
N ILE A 163 3.93 -1.67 11.07
CA ILE A 163 3.57 -0.26 11.30
C ILE A 163 2.60 0.21 10.23
N GLY A 164 2.89 -0.07 8.96
CA GLY A 164 2.01 0.22 7.83
C GLY A 164 0.62 -0.38 8.02
N VAL A 165 0.51 -1.68 8.26
CA VAL A 165 -0.79 -2.34 8.50
C VAL A 165 -1.56 -1.68 9.63
N LYS A 166 -0.90 -1.37 10.76
CA LYS A 166 -1.54 -0.71 11.91
C LYS A 166 -2.05 0.70 11.59
N ASN A 167 -1.28 1.49 10.83
CA ASN A 167 -1.69 2.84 10.42
C ASN A 167 -2.89 2.77 9.46
N TYR A 168 -2.88 1.80 8.54
CA TYR A 168 -3.99 1.57 7.62
C TYR A 168 -5.27 1.12 8.35
N GLU A 169 -5.15 0.25 9.36
CA GLU A 169 -6.30 -0.16 10.17
C GLU A 169 -6.90 1.00 10.96
N LYS A 170 -6.07 1.92 11.44
CA LYS A 170 -6.53 3.12 12.17
C LYS A 170 -7.14 4.19 11.27
N GLU A 171 -6.59 4.40 10.07
CA GLU A 171 -7.02 5.51 9.20
C GLU A 171 -8.04 5.08 8.14
N ILE A 172 -7.90 3.89 7.55
CA ILE A 172 -8.72 3.46 6.41
C ILE A 172 -9.98 2.69 6.82
N LEU A 173 -9.92 1.83 7.82
CA LEU A 173 -11.10 1.06 8.24
C LEU A 173 -12.26 1.97 8.72
N PRO A 174 -12.02 3.03 9.52
CA PRO A 174 -13.09 3.95 9.89
C PRO A 174 -13.70 4.66 8.68
N LEU A 175 -12.88 5.02 7.67
CA LEU A 175 -13.37 5.65 6.44
C LEU A 175 -14.28 4.70 5.64
N ILE A 176 -13.90 3.42 5.53
CA ILE A 176 -14.74 2.40 4.90
C ILE A 176 -16.06 2.26 5.67
N ALA A 177 -16.02 2.23 7.00
CA ALA A 177 -17.22 2.12 7.83
C ALA A 177 -18.14 3.33 7.63
N SER A 178 -17.61 4.56 7.63
CA SER A 178 -18.36 5.79 7.36
C SER A 178 -19.00 5.78 5.97
N LEU A 179 -18.23 5.43 4.93
CA LEU A 179 -18.74 5.33 3.56
C LEU A 179 -19.80 4.22 3.41
N THR A 180 -19.64 3.10 4.11
CA THR A 180 -20.61 1.99 4.05
C THR A 180 -21.92 2.34 4.73
N LYS A 181 -21.90 3.19 5.78
CA LYS A 181 -23.11 3.71 6.41
C LYS A 181 -23.88 4.62 5.46
N LEU A 182 -23.19 5.57 4.83
CA LEU A 182 -23.78 6.45 3.81
C LEU A 182 -24.48 5.66 2.69
N ASN A 183 -23.85 4.59 2.21
CA ASN A 183 -24.41 3.75 1.14
C ASN A 183 -25.62 2.89 1.58
N LYS A 184 -25.94 2.83 2.87
CA LYS A 184 -27.10 2.09 3.41
C LYS A 184 -28.24 3.01 3.86
N GLU A 185 -27.96 4.31 3.99
CA GLU A 185 -28.91 5.33 4.43
C GLU A 185 -29.60 6.04 3.23
N GLU A 186 -29.09 5.87 2.00
CA GLU A 186 -29.78 6.15 0.72
C GLU A 186 -30.55 4.93 0.20
#